data_AF-A0A7J7K818-F1
#
_entry.id   AF-A0A7J7K818-F1
#
_cell.length_a   1.000
_cell.length_b   1.000
_cell.length_c   1.000
_cell.angle_alpha   90.00
_cell.angle_beta   90.00
_cell.angle_gamma   90.00
#
_symmetry.space_group_name_H-M   'P 1'
#
loop_
_entity.id
_entity.type
_entity.pdbx_description
1 polymer ?
#
loop_
_entity_poly.entity_id
_entity_poly.type
_entity_poly.pdbx_seq_one_letter_code
_entity_poly.pdbx_strand_id
1 'polypeptide(L)'
;MNFYLKVLLLTLSTVLIQHFSRFFYIVQGWGNSLLKHYPGDCHVVSGFSTYGSEDMTLLPDGKVLISSGMFGLQPNFDYSKSQAKGIIYIMDTNKSFTSVEKLDVVGWPESAHFEPHGIHYWEHQNKSVSVFVILHMPEVVARFTYDGRKTLTLSKVYEDKQLFRDLNGIFVTSEDSFYVTNIFHARHQVQPS
;
A
#
# COMPACT_ATOMS: atom_id res chain seq x y z
N MET A 1 18.90 21.19 -46.13
CA MET A 1 18.02 20.15 -45.57
C MET A 1 16.82 19.94 -46.50
N ASN A 2 16.64 18.72 -47.03
CA ASN A 2 15.57 18.38 -47.99
C ASN A 2 14.17 18.65 -47.37
N PHE A 3 13.22 19.12 -48.18
CA PHE A 3 11.82 19.36 -47.79
C PHE A 3 11.21 18.19 -47.01
N TYR A 4 11.43 16.96 -47.49
CA TYR A 4 10.94 15.75 -46.82
C TYR A 4 11.53 15.55 -45.42
N LEU A 5 12.81 15.89 -45.22
CA LEU A 5 13.45 15.79 -43.91
C LEU A 5 12.91 16.86 -42.94
N LYS A 6 12.57 18.06 -43.42
CA LYS A 6 11.91 19.10 -42.61
C LYS A 6 10.53 18.65 -42.16
N VAL A 7 9.74 18.06 -43.07
CA VAL A 7 8.40 17.55 -42.75
C VAL A 7 8.49 16.42 -41.72
N LEU A 8 9.41 15.47 -41.91
CA LEU A 8 9.62 14.36 -40.97
C LEU A 8 10.03 14.84 -39.57
N LEU A 9 10.97 15.79 -39.48
CA LEU A 9 11.40 16.32 -38.19
C LEU A 9 10.28 17.09 -37.48
N LEU A 10 9.46 17.82 -38.23
CA LEU A 10 8.32 18.54 -37.67
C LEU A 10 7.25 17.58 -37.15
N THR A 11 6.92 16.51 -37.89
CA THR A 11 5.94 15.51 -37.43
C THR A 11 6.45 14.77 -36.20
N LEU A 12 7.71 14.32 -36.19
CA LEU A 12 8.31 13.67 -35.01
C LEU A 12 8.31 14.60 -33.79
N SER A 13 8.71 15.86 -33.97
CA SER A 13 8.71 16.84 -32.87
C SER A 13 7.31 17.07 -32.32
N THR A 14 6.31 17.18 -33.20
CA THR A 14 4.91 17.37 -32.80
C THR A 14 4.39 16.18 -32.00
N VAL A 15 4.68 14.95 -32.45
CA VAL A 15 4.30 13.72 -31.75
C VAL A 15 4.97 13.66 -30.37
N LEU A 16 6.27 13.96 -30.28
CA LEU A 16 6.98 13.96 -29.00
C LEU A 16 6.43 15.01 -28.03
N ILE A 17 6.19 16.23 -28.49
CA ILE A 17 5.60 17.31 -27.68
C ILE A 17 4.20 16.91 -27.20
N GLN A 18 3.38 16.31 -28.08
CA GLN A 18 2.04 15.85 -27.74
C GLN A 18 2.08 14.74 -26.69
N HIS A 19 2.96 13.74 -26.83
CA HIS A 19 3.13 12.68 -25.83
C HIS A 19 3.66 13.21 -24.50
N PHE A 20 4.63 14.12 -24.53
CA PHE A 20 5.15 14.77 -23.32
C PHE A 20 4.04 15.56 -22.63
N SER A 21 3.33 16.43 -23.36
CA SER A 21 2.22 17.21 -22.82
C SER A 21 1.12 16.32 -22.23
N ARG A 22 0.77 15.23 -22.92
CA ARG A 22 -0.20 14.25 -22.44
C ARG A 22 0.28 13.53 -21.18
N PHE A 23 1.57 13.19 -21.10
CA PHE A 23 2.16 12.59 -19.90
C PHE A 23 2.01 13.53 -18.70
N PHE A 24 2.39 14.81 -18.80
CA PHE A 24 2.22 15.74 -17.69
C PHE A 24 0.76 16.02 -17.36
N TYR A 25 -0.10 16.18 -18.36
CA TYR A 25 -1.51 16.42 -18.11
C TYR A 25 -2.20 15.24 -17.42
N ILE A 26 -1.98 14.01 -17.90
CA ILE A 26 -2.65 12.81 -17.36
C ILE A 26 -1.96 12.30 -16.10
N VAL A 27 -0.63 12.13 -16.12
CA VAL A 27 0.10 11.44 -15.04
C VAL A 27 0.39 12.39 -13.88
N GLN A 28 0.76 13.63 -14.16
CA GLN A 28 1.04 14.62 -13.11
C GLN A 28 -0.23 15.40 -12.72
N GLY A 29 -1.35 15.14 -13.38
CA GLY A 29 -2.63 15.80 -13.12
C GLY A 29 -2.58 17.31 -13.36
N TRP A 30 -1.74 17.79 -14.29
CA TRP A 30 -1.56 19.21 -14.49
C TRP A 30 -2.86 19.85 -15.00
N GLY A 31 -3.44 20.76 -14.21
CA GLY A 31 -4.75 21.37 -14.49
C GLY A 31 -5.89 20.82 -13.63
N ASN A 32 -5.65 19.77 -12.85
CA ASN A 32 -6.60 19.31 -11.84
C ASN A 32 -6.65 20.31 -10.68
N SER A 33 -7.85 20.83 -10.38
CA SER A 33 -8.10 21.60 -9.18
C SER A 33 -8.72 20.71 -8.11
N LEU A 34 -8.17 20.74 -6.90
CA LEU A 34 -8.81 20.10 -5.75
C LEU A 34 -9.98 20.95 -5.29
N LEU A 35 -11.20 20.43 -5.43
CA LEU A 35 -12.35 21.02 -4.76
C LEU A 35 -12.25 20.67 -3.28
N LYS A 36 -12.14 21.70 -2.43
CA LYS A 36 -12.09 21.51 -0.98
C LYS A 36 -13.45 20.99 -0.51
N HIS A 37 -13.48 19.74 -0.06
CA HIS A 37 -14.64 19.12 0.54
C HIS A 37 -14.31 18.75 1.98
N TYR A 38 -15.07 19.30 2.94
CA TYR A 38 -14.95 18.99 4.36
C TYR A 38 -16.30 18.46 4.84
N PRO A 39 -16.43 17.14 5.08
CA PRO A 39 -17.71 16.56 5.52
C PRO A 39 -18.07 16.91 6.97
N GLY A 40 -17.20 17.59 7.70
CA GLY A 40 -17.37 18.00 9.09
C GLY A 40 -16.04 18.39 9.73
N ASP A 41 -15.98 18.34 11.05
CA ASP A 41 -14.75 18.58 11.81
C ASP A 41 -13.74 17.46 11.55
N CYS A 42 -12.53 17.85 11.13
CA CYS A 42 -11.41 16.95 10.90
C CYS A 42 -10.30 17.22 11.92
N HIS A 43 -9.73 16.17 12.50
CA HIS A 43 -8.57 16.27 13.38
C HIS A 43 -7.45 15.35 12.90
N VAL A 44 -6.21 15.78 13.12
CA VAL A 44 -5.04 14.95 12.84
C VAL A 44 -4.90 13.90 13.94
N VAL A 45 -4.77 12.65 13.54
CA VAL A 45 -4.52 11.54 14.45
C VAL A 45 -3.08 11.57 14.93
N SER A 46 -2.89 11.53 16.25
CA SER A 46 -1.57 11.54 16.91
C SER A 46 -1.05 10.11 17.19
N GLY A 47 0.22 9.97 17.55
CA GLY A 47 0.82 8.69 17.98
C GLY A 47 1.57 7.91 16.90
N PHE A 48 1.51 8.36 15.63
CA PHE A 48 2.36 7.83 14.58
C PHE A 48 3.83 8.21 14.85
N SER A 49 4.73 7.22 14.88
CA SER A 49 6.18 7.43 14.93
C SER A 49 6.87 7.29 13.57
N THR A 50 6.10 6.91 12.56
CA THR A 50 6.54 6.67 11.18
C THR A 50 5.70 7.53 10.24
N TYR A 51 6.22 7.77 9.05
CA TYR A 51 5.50 8.52 8.03
C TYR A 51 4.60 7.59 7.22
N GLY A 52 3.48 8.15 6.73
CA GLY A 52 2.51 7.44 5.91
C GLY A 52 1.51 6.62 6.73
N SER A 53 0.31 6.51 6.18
CA SER A 53 -0.81 5.68 6.66
C SER A 53 -1.53 5.17 5.42
N GLU A 54 -0.80 4.40 4.61
CA GLU A 54 -1.15 4.17 3.20
C GLU A 54 -2.43 3.36 3.04
N ASP A 55 -2.60 2.30 3.84
CA ASP A 55 -3.81 1.49 3.86
C ASP A 55 -4.32 1.25 5.29
N MET A 56 -5.61 0.95 5.41
CA MET A 56 -6.26 0.66 6.68
C MET A 56 -7.46 -0.25 6.52
N THR A 57 -7.75 -1.04 7.55
CA THR A 57 -8.93 -1.92 7.57
C THR A 57 -9.67 -1.85 8.90
N LEU A 58 -11.01 -1.79 8.84
CA LEU A 58 -11.90 -1.71 9.99
C LEU A 58 -12.35 -3.11 10.41
N LEU A 59 -11.96 -3.53 11.62
CA LEU A 59 -12.38 -4.77 12.23
C LEU A 59 -13.83 -4.69 12.74
N PRO A 60 -14.52 -5.84 12.89
CA PRO A 60 -15.93 -5.88 13.32
C PRO A 60 -16.19 -5.27 14.71
N ASP A 61 -15.16 -5.20 15.56
CA ASP A 61 -15.24 -4.66 16.91
C ASP A 61 -14.96 -3.14 16.99
N GLY A 62 -14.88 -2.48 15.83
CA GLY A 62 -14.63 -1.04 15.74
C GLY A 62 -13.15 -0.65 15.82
N LYS A 63 -12.21 -1.61 15.86
CA LYS A 63 -10.78 -1.27 15.78
C LYS A 63 -10.35 -1.11 14.33
N VAL A 64 -9.52 -0.11 14.06
CA VAL A 64 -8.92 0.10 12.74
C VAL A 64 -7.45 -0.28 12.80
N LEU A 65 -7.02 -1.17 11.90
CA LEU A 65 -5.61 -1.49 11.69
C LEU A 65 -5.07 -0.61 10.55
N ILE A 66 -3.88 -0.04 10.71
CA ILE A 66 -3.32 0.93 9.78
C ILE A 66 -1.88 0.53 9.45
N SER A 67 -1.56 0.33 8.18
CA SER A 67 -0.19 0.11 7.72
C SER A 67 0.55 1.43 7.59
N SER A 68 1.82 1.45 7.98
CA SER A 68 2.63 2.67 8.01
C SER A 68 4.11 2.37 7.88
N GLY A 69 4.87 3.37 7.42
CA GLY A 69 6.31 3.26 7.23
C GLY A 69 6.71 2.54 5.95
N MET A 70 5.81 2.43 4.96
CA MET A 70 6.18 1.99 3.61
C MET A 70 7.11 3.00 2.94
N PHE A 71 8.15 2.51 2.26
CA PHE A 71 9.11 3.31 1.51
C PHE A 71 8.58 3.62 0.10
N GLY A 72 7.73 4.65 -0.03
CA GLY A 72 7.30 5.17 -1.33
C GLY A 72 8.15 6.35 -1.82
N LEU A 73 8.28 6.54 -3.14
CA LEU A 73 9.00 7.61 -3.87
C LEU A 73 8.53 9.04 -3.52
N GLN A 74 8.88 9.53 -2.34
CA GLN A 74 8.74 10.93 -1.97
C GLN A 74 10.01 11.67 -2.38
N PRO A 75 9.95 12.60 -3.36
CA PRO A 75 11.13 13.25 -3.93
C PRO A 75 11.93 14.10 -2.94
N ASN A 76 11.40 14.39 -1.74
CA ASN A 76 12.04 15.19 -0.70
C ASN A 76 12.30 14.42 0.60
N PHE A 77 12.19 13.08 0.58
CA PHE A 77 12.39 12.28 1.78
C PHE A 77 13.84 11.75 1.83
N ASP A 78 14.54 12.05 2.92
CA ASP A 78 15.90 11.56 3.15
C ASP A 78 15.82 10.14 3.76
N TYR A 79 15.74 9.15 2.88
CA TYR A 79 15.68 7.73 3.25
C TYR A 79 16.89 7.27 4.07
N SER A 80 18.05 7.93 3.94
CA SER A 80 19.25 7.60 4.72
C SER A 80 19.14 7.98 6.20
N LYS A 81 18.26 8.94 6.52
CA LYS A 81 17.93 9.35 7.89
C LYS A 81 16.69 8.65 8.45
N SER A 82 15.97 7.94 7.60
CA SER A 82 14.77 7.22 7.96
C SER A 82 15.12 5.85 8.57
N GLN A 83 15.19 5.80 9.89
CA GLN A 83 15.09 4.53 10.65
C GLN A 83 13.65 3.99 10.68
N ALA A 84 12.76 4.42 9.79
CA ALA A 84 11.37 4.02 9.78
C ALA A 84 11.29 2.52 9.47
N LYS A 85 11.25 1.70 10.51
CA LYS A 85 10.76 0.33 10.42
C LYS A 85 9.26 0.44 10.15
N GLY A 86 8.73 -0.37 9.24
CA GLY A 86 7.29 -0.45 9.05
C GLY A 86 6.59 -0.81 10.35
N ILE A 87 5.37 -0.31 10.53
CA ILE A 87 4.59 -0.50 11.73
C ILE A 87 3.13 -0.73 11.32
N ILE A 88 2.47 -1.69 11.97
CA ILE A 88 1.01 -1.73 12.00
C ILE A 88 0.55 -1.02 13.26
N TYR A 89 -0.29 -0.01 13.08
CA TYR A 89 -0.96 0.69 14.18
C TYR A 89 -2.37 0.17 14.37
N ILE A 90 -2.91 0.40 15.57
CA ILE A 90 -4.30 0.16 15.91
C ILE A 90 -4.95 1.41 16.50
N MET A 91 -6.19 1.66 16.12
CA MET A 91 -7.06 2.68 16.71
C MET A 91 -8.36 2.04 17.16
N ASP A 92 -8.76 2.27 18.41
CA ASP A 92 -10.05 1.84 18.93
C ASP A 92 -11.07 2.98 18.78
N THR A 93 -11.87 2.93 17.71
CA THR A 93 -12.80 4.01 17.35
C THR A 93 -13.93 4.17 18.36
N ASN A 94 -14.21 3.15 19.17
CA ASN A 94 -15.19 3.23 20.25
C ASN A 94 -14.67 4.03 21.46
N LYS A 95 -13.35 4.24 21.56
CA LYS A 95 -12.73 5.01 22.64
C LYS A 95 -12.32 6.40 22.19
N SER A 96 -11.60 6.50 21.07
CA SER A 96 -11.14 7.77 20.53
C SER A 96 -10.82 7.66 19.05
N PHE A 97 -10.95 8.78 18.33
CA PHE A 97 -10.45 8.92 16.96
C PHE A 97 -9.15 9.73 16.89
N THR A 98 -8.49 9.96 18.03
CA THR A 98 -7.44 11.00 18.14
C THR A 98 -6.02 10.44 18.25
N SER A 99 -5.86 9.15 18.56
CA SER A 99 -4.55 8.54 18.74
C SER A 99 -4.52 7.09 18.29
N VAL A 100 -3.34 6.66 17.84
CA VAL A 100 -3.03 5.28 17.52
C VAL A 100 -2.03 4.68 18.50
N GLU A 101 -2.05 3.36 18.62
CA GLU A 101 -1.06 2.56 19.33
C GLU A 101 -0.34 1.62 18.36
N LYS A 102 0.91 1.26 18.65
CA LYS A 102 1.65 0.28 17.85
C LYS A 102 1.22 -1.14 18.22
N LEU A 103 1.03 -1.99 17.22
CA LEU A 103 0.93 -3.43 17.42
C LEU A 103 2.30 -4.08 17.51
N ASP A 104 2.38 -5.08 18.37
CA ASP A 104 3.55 -5.94 18.52
C ASP A 104 3.45 -7.05 17.46
N VAL A 105 4.46 -7.17 16.60
CA VAL A 105 4.53 -8.21 15.57
C VAL A 105 5.47 -9.32 16.06
N VAL A 106 4.94 -10.54 16.16
CA VAL A 106 5.66 -11.69 16.69
C VAL A 106 5.85 -12.72 15.57
N GLY A 107 7.06 -13.27 15.46
CA GLY A 107 7.39 -14.34 14.51
C GLY A 107 7.86 -13.87 13.14
N TRP A 108 7.76 -12.57 12.83
CA TRP A 108 8.48 -12.01 11.67
C TRP A 108 9.98 -11.91 11.98
N PRO A 109 10.90 -12.37 11.11
CA PRO A 109 12.33 -12.35 11.40
C PRO A 109 12.85 -10.93 11.61
N GLU A 110 13.60 -10.68 12.69
CA GLU A 110 14.20 -9.36 12.95
C GLU A 110 15.18 -8.90 11.87
N SER A 111 15.80 -9.86 11.18
CA SER A 111 16.70 -9.61 10.05
C SER A 111 15.96 -9.30 8.75
N ALA A 112 14.65 -9.59 8.66
CA ALA A 112 13.84 -9.27 7.51
C ALA A 112 13.30 -7.84 7.62
N HIS A 113 13.30 -7.13 6.50
CA HIS A 113 12.64 -5.84 6.45
C HIS A 113 11.13 -6.05 6.64
N PHE A 114 10.53 -5.25 7.53
CA PHE A 114 9.09 -5.23 7.74
C PHE A 114 8.57 -3.95 7.11
N GLU A 115 8.01 -4.05 5.91
CA GLU A 115 7.52 -2.93 5.12
C GLU A 115 6.07 -3.20 4.70
N PRO A 116 5.09 -2.86 5.57
CA PRO A 116 3.68 -3.13 5.33
C PRO A 116 3.07 -2.14 4.35
N HIS A 117 2.31 -2.67 3.40
CA HIS A 117 1.56 -1.93 2.38
C HIS A 117 0.06 -2.22 2.54
N GLY A 118 -0.58 -2.86 1.56
CA GLY A 118 -1.99 -3.23 1.65
C GLY A 118 -2.30 -4.15 2.84
N ILE A 119 -3.43 -3.89 3.50
CA ILE A 119 -3.87 -4.61 4.71
C ILE A 119 -5.36 -4.94 4.65
N HIS A 120 -5.70 -6.19 4.97
CA HIS A 120 -7.09 -6.63 5.08
C HIS A 120 -7.21 -7.71 6.15
N TYR A 121 -8.43 -8.09 6.52
CA TYR A 121 -8.65 -9.15 7.50
C TYR A 121 -9.65 -10.20 7.03
N TRP A 122 -9.69 -11.29 7.77
CA TRP A 122 -10.73 -12.33 7.71
C TRP A 122 -11.22 -12.61 9.12
N GLU A 123 -12.53 -12.50 9.34
CA GLU A 123 -13.18 -12.95 10.58
C GLU A 123 -13.59 -14.42 10.41
N HIS A 124 -13.05 -15.27 11.27
CA HIS A 124 -13.38 -16.69 11.30
C HIS A 124 -14.74 -16.95 11.96
N GLN A 125 -15.29 -18.14 11.74
CA GLN A 125 -16.57 -18.54 12.36
C GLN A 125 -16.54 -18.49 13.89
N ASN A 126 -15.39 -18.76 14.50
CA ASN A 126 -15.16 -18.69 15.94
C ASN A 126 -14.83 -17.26 16.44
N LYS A 127 -14.99 -16.24 15.58
CA LYS A 127 -14.70 -14.82 15.87
C LYS A 127 -13.23 -14.47 16.08
N SER A 128 -12.30 -15.40 15.81
CA SER A 128 -10.90 -15.01 15.69
C SER A 128 -10.68 -14.20 14.41
N VAL A 129 -9.64 -13.38 14.41
CA VAL A 129 -9.30 -12.52 13.27
C VAL A 129 -7.93 -12.90 12.74
N SER A 130 -7.86 -13.15 11.44
CA SER A 130 -6.60 -13.19 10.70
C SER A 130 -6.41 -11.89 9.94
N VAL A 131 -5.22 -11.30 10.04
CA VAL A 131 -4.84 -10.07 9.35
C VAL A 131 -3.85 -10.42 8.26
N PHE A 132 -4.14 -10.01 7.04
CA PHE A 132 -3.30 -10.22 5.87
C PHE A 132 -2.64 -8.89 5.52
N VAL A 133 -1.32 -8.92 5.40
CA VAL A 133 -0.50 -7.74 5.16
C VAL A 133 0.40 -8.04 3.97
N ILE A 134 0.34 -7.19 2.95
CA ILE A 134 1.36 -7.16 1.90
C ILE A 134 2.64 -6.61 2.53
N LEU A 135 3.73 -7.35 2.37
CA LEU A 135 5.07 -6.94 2.79
C LEU A 135 5.97 -6.83 1.57
N HIS A 136 6.80 -5.80 1.57
CA HIS A 136 7.87 -5.62 0.59
C HIS A 136 9.22 -6.07 1.15
N MET A 137 10.09 -6.56 0.27
CA MET A 137 11.45 -7.02 0.58
C MET A 137 11.52 -8.11 1.68
N PRO A 138 10.96 -9.33 1.43
CA PRO A 138 10.51 -9.86 0.13
C PRO A 138 9.04 -9.55 -0.20
N GLU A 139 8.70 -9.62 -1.49
CA GLU A 139 7.34 -9.39 -2.01
C GLU A 139 6.40 -10.55 -1.67
N VAL A 140 5.66 -10.42 -0.57
CA VAL A 140 4.83 -11.52 -0.02
C VAL A 140 3.52 -11.02 0.58
N VAL A 141 2.59 -11.93 0.77
CA VAL A 141 1.43 -11.71 1.65
C VAL A 141 1.67 -12.50 2.94
N ALA A 142 1.72 -11.81 4.07
CA ALA A 142 1.85 -12.43 5.39
C ALA A 142 0.51 -12.41 6.13
N ARG A 143 0.11 -13.56 6.65
CA ARG A 143 -1.09 -13.72 7.49
C ARG A 143 -0.68 -13.82 8.94
N PHE A 144 -1.24 -12.96 9.76
CA PHE A 144 -1.06 -12.91 11.20
C PHE A 144 -2.37 -13.29 11.91
N THR A 145 -2.25 -13.94 13.06
CA THR A 145 -3.38 -14.09 14.00
C THR A 145 -3.37 -12.88 14.93
N TYR A 146 -4.50 -12.19 15.04
CA TYR A 146 -4.67 -11.07 15.97
C TYR A 146 -5.20 -11.57 17.32
N ASP A 147 -4.59 -11.13 18.42
CA ASP A 147 -4.97 -11.51 19.78
C ASP A 147 -6.21 -10.75 20.32
N GLY A 148 -6.79 -9.84 19.53
CA GLY A 148 -7.90 -8.99 19.95
C GLY A 148 -7.46 -7.75 20.76
N ARG A 149 -6.15 -7.57 20.99
CA ARG A 149 -5.61 -6.48 21.79
C ARG A 149 -4.44 -5.77 21.11
N LYS A 150 -3.24 -6.35 21.17
CA LYS A 150 -2.00 -5.64 20.79
C LYS A 150 -1.03 -6.49 19.95
N THR A 151 -1.30 -7.76 19.72
CA THR A 151 -0.31 -8.68 19.15
C THR A 151 -0.78 -9.23 17.81
N LEU A 152 0.10 -9.19 16.81
CA LEU A 152 -0.02 -9.91 15.55
C LEU A 152 1.03 -11.02 15.51
N THR A 153 0.58 -12.26 15.57
CA THR A 153 1.47 -13.43 15.53
C THR A 153 1.49 -14.01 14.13
N LEU A 154 2.66 -14.08 13.50
CA LEU A 154 2.83 -14.63 12.15
C LEU A 154 2.32 -16.07 12.13
N SER A 155 1.37 -16.35 11.24
CA SER A 155 0.75 -17.66 11.08
C SER A 155 1.12 -18.33 9.76
N LYS A 156 1.28 -17.55 8.68
CA LYS A 156 1.58 -18.06 7.34
C LYS A 156 2.17 -16.96 6.46
N VAL A 157 3.03 -17.34 5.53
CA VAL A 157 3.52 -16.48 4.45
C VAL A 157 3.12 -17.13 3.13
N TYR A 158 2.52 -16.33 2.25
CA TYR A 158 2.21 -16.70 0.88
C TYR A 158 3.23 -16.03 -0.02
N GLU A 159 3.82 -16.82 -0.92
CA GLU A 159 4.80 -16.34 -1.89
C GLU A 159 4.42 -16.91 -3.26
N ASP A 160 4.46 -16.07 -4.29
CA ASP A 160 4.33 -16.52 -5.68
C ASP A 160 5.26 -15.70 -6.57
N LYS A 161 6.35 -16.31 -7.03
CA LYS A 161 7.37 -15.63 -7.86
C LYS A 161 6.85 -15.20 -9.24
N GLN A 162 5.73 -15.75 -9.68
CA GLN A 162 5.14 -15.42 -10.97
C GLN A 162 4.09 -14.31 -10.82
N LEU A 163 3.26 -14.39 -9.77
CA LEU A 163 2.10 -13.51 -9.59
C LEU A 163 2.37 -12.30 -8.69
N PHE A 164 3.25 -12.40 -7.68
CA PHE A 164 3.49 -11.33 -6.72
C PHE A 164 4.61 -10.43 -7.24
N ARG A 165 4.23 -9.26 -7.78
CA ARG A 165 5.14 -8.28 -8.38
C ARG A 165 4.66 -6.87 -8.11
N ASP A 166 5.33 -6.18 -7.19
CA ASP A 166 4.95 -4.81 -6.80
C ASP A 166 3.47 -4.76 -6.38
N LEU A 167 3.11 -5.63 -5.45
CA LEU A 167 1.79 -5.71 -4.83
C LEU A 167 1.42 -4.36 -4.21
N ASN A 168 0.13 -4.04 -4.23
CA ASN A 168 -0.39 -2.78 -3.70
C ASN A 168 -1.55 -3.04 -2.73
N GLY A 169 -2.77 -3.23 -3.24
CA GLY A 169 -3.93 -3.60 -2.44
C GLY A 169 -4.15 -5.11 -2.33
N ILE A 170 -4.86 -5.51 -1.27
CA ILE A 170 -5.32 -6.87 -1.02
C ILE A 170 -6.79 -6.88 -0.62
N PHE A 171 -7.52 -7.90 -1.05
CA PHE A 171 -8.89 -8.16 -0.63
C PHE A 171 -9.06 -9.64 -0.28
N VAL A 172 -9.28 -9.95 1.00
CA VAL A 172 -9.36 -11.34 1.49
C VAL A 172 -10.79 -11.84 1.36
N THR A 173 -10.95 -13.04 0.80
CA THR A 173 -12.25 -13.67 0.54
C THR A 173 -12.52 -14.88 1.41
N SER A 174 -11.48 -15.52 1.95
CA SER A 174 -11.59 -16.60 2.95
C SER A 174 -10.27 -16.77 3.72
N GLU A 175 -10.21 -17.77 4.60
CA GLU A 175 -8.99 -18.09 5.38
C GLU A 175 -7.72 -18.27 4.53
N ASP A 176 -7.85 -18.79 3.31
CA ASP A 176 -6.72 -19.09 2.42
C ASP A 176 -6.96 -18.58 0.98
N SER A 177 -7.84 -17.60 0.80
CA SER A 177 -8.13 -17.01 -0.51
C SER A 177 -8.20 -15.50 -0.44
N PHE A 178 -7.59 -14.84 -1.41
CA PHE A 178 -7.54 -13.39 -1.52
C PHE A 178 -7.26 -12.97 -2.97
N TYR A 179 -7.63 -11.74 -3.30
CA TYR A 179 -7.20 -11.03 -4.50
C TYR A 179 -6.13 -10.01 -4.13
N VAL A 180 -5.17 -9.81 -5.03
CA VAL A 180 -4.16 -8.76 -4.92
C VAL A 180 -4.11 -7.94 -6.20
N THR A 181 -3.70 -6.69 -6.08
CA THR A 181 -3.37 -5.83 -7.22
C THR A 181 -1.87 -5.63 -7.30
N ASN A 182 -1.30 -5.74 -8.51
CA ASN A 182 0.06 -5.32 -8.80
C ASN A 182 0.04 -3.89 -9.38
N ILE A 183 0.86 -2.97 -8.86
CA ILE A 183 0.85 -1.55 -9.25
C ILE A 183 1.24 -1.34 -10.72
N PHE A 184 2.10 -2.21 -11.25
CA PHE A 184 2.49 -2.20 -12.65
C PHE A 184 1.86 -3.36 -13.42
N HIS A 185 1.21 -3.02 -14.54
CA HIS A 185 0.68 -4.01 -15.47
C HIS A 185 1.82 -4.59 -16.32
N ALA A 186 2.52 -5.61 -15.84
CA ALA A 186 3.28 -6.50 -16.73
C ALA A 186 2.30 -7.52 -17.33
N ARG A 187 2.07 -7.49 -18.66
CA ARG A 187 1.36 -8.59 -19.33
C ARG A 187 2.07 -9.89 -18.98
N HIS A 188 1.39 -10.80 -18.30
CA HIS A 188 1.88 -12.17 -18.13
C HIS A 188 1.04 -13.10 -18.98
N GLN A 189 1.74 -13.83 -19.85
CA GLN A 189 1.24 -15.10 -20.32
C GLN A 189 1.34 -16.04 -19.13
N VAL A 190 0.28 -16.13 -18.34
CA VAL A 190 0.09 -17.27 -17.44
C VAL A 190 0.01 -18.46 -18.38
N GLN A 191 1.09 -19.25 -18.49
CA GLN A 191 0.97 -20.54 -19.15
C GLN A 191 0.05 -21.39 -18.29
N PRO A 192 -1.06 -21.92 -18.84
CA PRO A 192 -1.89 -22.86 -18.10
C PRO A 192 -1.03 -24.04 -17.69
N SER A 193 -1.09 -24.40 -16.40
CA SER A 193 -0.60 -25.67 -15.88
C SER A 193 -1.35 -26.84 -16.49
#